data_AF-A0A3S5ESF4-F1
#
_entry.id   AF-A0A3S5ESF4-F1
#
_cell.length_a   1.000
_cell.length_b   1.000
_cell.length_c   1.000
_cell.angle_alpha   90.00
_cell.angle_beta   90.00
_cell.angle_gamma   90.00
#
_symmetry.space_group_name_H-M   'P 1'
#
loop_
_entity.id
_entity.type
_entity.pdbx_description
1 polymer ?
#
loop_
_entity_poly.entity_id
_entity_poly.type
_entity_poly.pdbx_seq_one_letter_code
_entity_poly.pdbx_strand_id
1 'polypeptide(L)' 'MFGLENVELEFTSEALKAMAKKALERKTGARGLRSIVEAVLLDTMYDLPSIENLEK' A
#
# COMPACT_ATOMS: atom_id res chain seq x y z
N MET A 1 -8.17 -2.64 7.44
CA MET A 1 -8.16 -3.46 6.22
C MET A 1 -7.11 -4.56 6.36
N PHE A 2 -5.83 -4.26 6.60
CA PHE A 2 -4.79 -5.31 6.83
C PHE A 2 -4.82 -6.00 8.20
N GLY A 3 -5.20 -5.29 9.28
CA GLY A 3 -5.31 -5.89 10.61
C GLY A 3 -6.44 -6.91 10.80
N LEU A 4 -7.31 -7.08 9.80
CA LEU A 4 -8.35 -8.14 9.81
C LEU A 4 -7.77 -9.49 9.38
N GLU A 5 -6.69 -9.49 8.58
CA GLU A 5 -6.02 -10.70 8.06
C GLU A 5 -4.78 -11.07 8.90
N ASN A 6 -4.56 -10.41 10.05
CA ASN A 6 -3.40 -10.61 10.92
C ASN A 6 -2.03 -10.39 10.21
N VAL A 7 -2.01 -9.48 9.22
CA VAL A 7 -0.81 -9.16 8.42
C VAL A 7 -0.22 -7.82 8.84
N GLU A 8 1.11 -7.78 9.00
CA GLU A 8 1.88 -6.55 9.21
C GLU A 8 2.30 -5.95 7.85
N LEU A 9 2.06 -4.65 7.68
CA LEU A 9 2.43 -3.90 6.48
C LEU A 9 3.42 -2.80 6.87
N GLU A 10 4.63 -2.89 6.32
CA GLU A 10 5.68 -1.89 6.50
C GLU A 10 5.99 -1.18 5.17
N PHE A 11 6.19 0.14 5.24
CA PHE A 11 6.64 0.93 4.09
C PHE A 11 8.06 1.43 4.34
N THR A 12 8.95 1.22 3.37
CA THR A 12 10.27 1.83 3.40
C THR A 12 10.18 3.34 3.23
N SER A 13 11.18 4.06 3.72
CA SER A 13 11.27 5.52 3.58
C SER A 13 11.27 5.96 2.11
N GLU A 14 11.85 5.15 1.23
CA GLU A 14 11.94 5.35 -0.21
C GLU A 14 10.56 5.21 -0.86
N ALA A 15 9.78 4.19 -0.45
CA ALA A 15 8.41 4.00 -0.93
C ALA A 15 7.52 5.18 -0.55
N LEU A 16 7.63 5.68 0.70
CA LEU A 16 6.89 6.86 1.15
C LEU A 16 7.21 8.10 0.31
N LYS A 17 8.50 8.36 0.05
CA LYS A 17 8.95 9.49 -0.79
C LYS A 17 8.44 9.35 -2.23
N ALA A 18 8.48 8.15 -2.80
CA ALA A 18 8.00 7.89 -4.15
C ALA A 18 6.49 8.12 -4.28
N MET A 19 5.70 7.65 -3.32
CA MET A 19 4.25 7.86 -3.29
C MET A 19 3.90 9.34 -3.13
N ALA A 20 4.62 10.08 -2.27
CA ALA A 20 4.46 11.51 -2.11
C ALA A 20 4.75 12.29 -3.41
N LYS A 21 5.84 11.95 -4.09
CA LYS A 21 6.18 12.55 -5.40
C LYS A 21 5.07 12.30 -6.43
N LYS A 22 4.58 11.07 -6.52
CA LYS A 22 3.50 10.70 -7.45
C LYS A 22 2.18 11.42 -7.14
N ALA A 23 1.87 11.66 -5.86
CA ALA A 23 0.69 12.42 -5.44
C ALA A 23 0.77 13.91 -5.81
N LEU A 24 1.99 14.47 -5.78
CA LEU A 24 2.26 15.83 -6.24
C LEU A 24 2.13 15.95 -7.77
N GLU A 25 2.70 15.01 -8.52
CA GLU A 25 2.60 14.95 -9.99
C GLU A 25 1.14 14.90 -10.47
N ARG A 26 0.29 14.15 -9.75
CA ARG A 26 -1.15 14.04 -10.03
C ARG A 26 -1.96 15.28 -9.62
N LYS A 27 -1.34 16.30 -9.02
CA LYS A 27 -2.00 17.52 -8.47
C LYS A 27 -3.13 17.25 -7.49
N THR A 28 -3.12 16.07 -6.87
CA THR A 28 -4.12 15.65 -5.87
C THR A 28 -3.68 15.96 -4.44
N GLY A 29 -2.38 16.23 -4.23
CA GLY A 29 -1.80 16.43 -2.89
C GLY A 29 -2.07 15.22 -1.98
N ALA A 30 -2.21 15.46 -0.68
CA ALA A 30 -2.44 14.41 0.32
C ALA A 30 -3.71 13.58 0.04
N ARG A 31 -4.73 14.13 -0.63
CA ARG A 31 -5.96 13.41 -0.99
C ARG A 31 -5.70 12.23 -1.95
N GLY A 32 -4.67 12.32 -2.80
CA GLY A 32 -4.33 11.26 -3.75
C GLY A 32 -3.42 10.18 -3.19
N LEU A 33 -2.87 10.34 -1.97
CA LEU A 33 -1.99 9.34 -1.39
C LEU A 33 -2.71 8.01 -1.17
N ARG A 34 -3.96 8.07 -0.67
CA ARG A 34 -4.76 6.88 -0.42
C ARG A 34 -5.00 6.07 -1.70
N SER A 35 -5.38 6.72 -2.81
CA SER A 35 -5.62 6.01 -4.07
C SER A 35 -4.34 5.47 -4.70
N ILE A 36 -3.19 6.09 -4.44
CA ILE A 36 -1.88 5.55 -4.85
C ILE A 36 -1.55 4.29 -4.06
N VAL A 37 -1.75 4.30 -2.74
CA VAL A 37 -1.52 3.13 -1.87
C VAL A 37 -2.46 1.99 -2.24
N GLU A 38 -3.76 2.27 -2.39
CA GLU A 38 -4.76 1.26 -2.77
C GLU A 38 -4.45 0.63 -4.14
N ALA A 39 -4.02 1.42 -5.12
CA ALA A 39 -3.67 0.90 -6.44
C ALA A 39 -2.41 0.01 -6.42
N VAL A 40 -1.43 0.31 -5.56
CA VAL A 40 -0.19 -0.49 -5.44
C VAL A 40 -0.45 -1.80 -4.71
N LEU A 41 -1.34 -1.78 -3.71
CA LEU A 41 -1.62 -2.94 -2.87
C LEU A 41 -2.75 -3.81 -3.42
N LEU A 42 -3.43 -3.42 -4.50
CA LEU A 42 -4.63 -4.12 -4.99
C LEU A 42 -4.37 -5.60 -5.27
N ASP A 43 -3.34 -5.89 -6.06
CA ASP A 43 -3.00 -7.26 -6.45
C ASP A 43 -2.54 -8.06 -5.22
N THR A 44 -1.69 -7.46 -4.38
CA THR A 44 -1.23 -8.08 -3.13
C THR A 44 -2.39 -8.40 -2.19
N MET A 45 -3.37 -7.51 -2.04
CA MET A 45 -4.57 -7.75 -1.20
C MET A 45 -5.48 -8.82 -1.76
N TYR A 46 -5.54 -8.99 -3.09
CA TYR A 46 -6.29 -10.05 -3.74
C TYR A 46 -5.63 -11.42 -3.52
N ASP A 47 -4.31 -11.47 -3.60
CA ASP A 47 -3.55 -12.71 -3.42
C ASP A 47 -3.41 -13.09 -1.94
N LEU A 48 -3.43 -12.10 -1.02
CA LEU A 48 -3.19 -12.28 0.42
C LEU A 48 -3.98 -13.42 1.06
N PRO A 49 -5.30 -13.58 0.83
CA PRO A 49 -6.09 -14.66 1.44
C PRO A 49 -5.69 -16.06 0.96
N SER A 50 -4.99 -16.15 -0.18
CA SER A 50 -4.52 -17.41 -0.77
C SER A 50 -3.10 -17.78 -0.34
N ILE A 51 -2.41 -16.92 0.40
CA ILE A 51 -1.04 -17.16 0.87
C ILE A 51 -1.12 -17.93 2.20
N GLU A 52 -0.92 -19.25 2.13
CA GLU A 52 -0.77 -20.09 3.33
C GLU A 52 0.63 -19.89 3.94
N ASN A 53 0.71 -19.62 5.25
CA ASN A 53 1.94 -19.40 6.03
C ASN A 53 2.70 -18.08 5.73
N LEU A 54 2.01 -16.94 5.88
CA LEU A 54 2.68 -15.66 5.90
C LEU A 54 3.56 -15.56 7.17
N GLU A 55 4.88 -15.71 7.02
CA GLU A 55 5.83 -15.51 8.13
C GLU A 55 6.13 -14.02 8.34
N LYS A 56 6.50 -13.70 9.58
CA LYS A 56 6.78 -12.35 10.07
C LYS A 56 8.09 -11.77 9.55
#